data_AF-A0A2H1V3Y0-F1
#
_entry.id   AF-A0A2H1V3Y0-F1
#
_cell.length_a   1.000
_cell.length_b   1.000
_cell.length_c   1.000
_cell.angle_alpha   90.00
_cell.angle_beta   90.00
_cell.angle_gamma   90.00
#
_symmetry.space_group_name_H-M   'P 1'
#
loop_
_entity.id
_entity.type
_entity.pdbx_description
1 polymer ?
#
loop_
_entity_poly.entity_id
_entity_poly.type
_entity_poly.pdbx_seq_one_letter_code
_entity_poly.pdbx_strand_id
1 'polypeptide(L)'
;MLPCVFTSENYRTWRWSGSEEFLNATRFPYIFNNRLAGYHKTGGRLTEVVFRGAGHMVPLDKPAPAENLVARWTHSKPLSRRYGLLEGSYIQEYIRNNTILHYL
;
A
#
# COMPACT_ATOMS: atom_id res chain seq x y z
N MET A 1 -20.06 -8.78 -1.51
CA MET A 1 -18.62 -8.44 -1.37
C MET A 1 -18.42 -7.03 -1.94
N LEU A 2 -17.80 -6.10 -1.22
CA LEU A 2 -17.53 -4.75 -1.73
C LEU A 2 -16.18 -4.76 -2.47
N PRO A 3 -16.16 -4.62 -3.81
CA PRO A 3 -14.90 -4.58 -4.55
C PRO A 3 -14.15 -3.27 -4.29
N CYS A 4 -12.83 -3.30 -4.42
CA CYS A 4 -11.97 -2.12 -4.24
C CYS A 4 -12.38 -0.94 -5.14
N VAL A 5 -12.87 -1.23 -6.35
CA VAL A 5 -13.35 -0.21 -7.30
C VAL A 5 -14.53 0.56 -6.72
N PHE A 6 -15.52 -0.12 -6.15
CA PHE A 6 -16.69 0.52 -5.56
C PHE A 6 -16.30 1.46 -4.41
N THR A 7 -15.43 0.99 -3.52
CA THR A 7 -14.92 1.80 -2.42
C THR A 7 -14.15 3.02 -2.92
N SER A 8 -13.33 2.87 -3.98
CA SER A 8 -12.57 3.97 -4.56
C SER A 8 -13.43 5.07 -5.18
N GLU A 9 -14.53 4.69 -5.83
CA GLU A 9 -15.50 5.65 -6.37
C GLU A 9 -16.28 6.36 -5.26
N ASN A 10 -16.58 5.66 -4.15
CA ASN A 10 -17.22 6.27 -3.00
C ASN A 10 -16.37 7.39 -2.37
N TYR A 11 -15.03 7.25 -2.33
CA TYR A 11 -14.17 8.34 -1.82
C TYR A 11 -14.27 9.63 -2.62
N ARG A 12 -14.65 9.57 -3.91
CA ARG A 12 -14.83 10.76 -4.76
C ARG A 12 -16.09 11.55 -4.42
N THR A 13 -17.05 10.95 -3.72
CA THR A 13 -18.30 11.60 -3.33
C THR A 13 -18.23 12.24 -1.95
N TRP A 14 -17.26 11.85 -1.13
CA TRP A 14 -17.10 12.35 0.23
C TRP A 14 -16.67 13.82 0.25
N ARG A 15 -17.27 14.60 1.15
CA ARG A 15 -16.96 16.03 1.35
C ARG A 15 -16.28 16.22 2.70
N TRP A 16 -15.00 16.55 2.69
CA TRP A 16 -14.22 16.91 3.88
C TRP A 16 -13.06 17.84 3.52
N SER A 17 -12.42 18.47 4.51
CA SER A 17 -11.36 19.48 4.29
C SER A 17 -10.10 18.95 3.59
N GLY A 18 -9.90 17.63 3.57
CA GLY A 18 -8.75 16.97 2.94
C GLY A 18 -9.08 16.23 1.65
N SER A 19 -10.28 16.41 1.09
CA SER A 19 -10.75 15.63 -0.06
C SER A 19 -9.86 15.79 -1.28
N GLU A 20 -9.49 17.01 -1.63
CA GLU A 20 -8.64 17.31 -2.77
C GLU A 20 -7.22 16.75 -2.61
N GLU A 21 -6.63 16.87 -1.41
CA GLU A 21 -5.33 16.30 -1.09
C GLU A 21 -5.36 14.76 -1.24
N PHE A 22 -6.40 14.11 -0.74
CA PHE A 22 -6.56 12.67 -0.91
C PHE A 22 -6.77 12.29 -2.38
N LEU A 23 -7.59 13.02 -3.14
CA LEU A 23 -7.84 12.72 -4.56
C LEU A 23 -6.58 12.85 -5.41
N ASN A 24 -5.76 13.87 -5.16
CA ASN A 24 -4.52 14.15 -5.87
C ASN A 24 -3.31 13.34 -5.36
N ALA A 25 -3.42 12.67 -4.21
CA ALA A 25 -2.31 11.89 -3.67
C ALA A 25 -1.86 10.75 -4.58
N THR A 26 -0.54 10.54 -4.68
CA THR A 26 0.05 9.42 -5.42
C THR A 26 -0.17 8.10 -4.67
N ARG A 27 -0.42 7.02 -5.41
CA ARG A 27 -0.41 5.64 -4.87
C ARG A 27 1.00 5.08 -4.86
N PHE A 28 1.38 4.49 -3.73
CA PHE A 28 2.69 3.86 -3.53
C PHE A 28 2.55 2.35 -3.30
N PRO A 29 3.55 1.54 -3.69
CA PRO A 29 3.55 0.13 -3.35
C PRO A 29 3.66 -0.08 -1.84
N TYR A 30 2.82 -0.95 -1.29
CA TYR A 30 2.96 -1.47 0.06
C TYR A 30 3.81 -2.74 0.02
N ILE A 31 5.05 -2.62 0.47
CA ILE A 31 6.02 -3.71 0.51
C ILE A 31 6.10 -4.27 1.93
N PHE A 32 5.93 -5.59 2.05
CA PHE A 32 6.12 -6.33 3.29
C PHE A 32 7.10 -7.48 3.03
N ASN A 33 8.17 -7.58 3.82
CA ASN A 33 9.23 -8.57 3.65
C ASN A 33 9.71 -8.70 2.20
N ASN A 34 10.07 -7.57 1.58
CA ASN A 34 10.58 -7.49 0.20
C ASN A 34 9.61 -7.99 -0.89
N ARG A 35 8.33 -8.16 -0.56
CA ARG A 35 7.28 -8.58 -1.49
C ARG A 35 6.18 -7.54 -1.57
N LEU A 36 5.59 -7.40 -2.76
CA LEU A 36 4.44 -6.54 -2.98
C LEU A 36 3.21 -7.12 -2.28
N ALA A 37 2.84 -6.53 -1.14
CA ALA A 37 1.64 -6.89 -0.38
C ALA A 37 0.41 -6.14 -0.87
N GLY A 38 0.59 -4.97 -1.49
CA GLY A 38 -0.52 -4.13 -1.93
C GLY A 38 -0.10 -2.76 -2.41
N TYR A 39 -1.03 -1.82 -2.36
CA TYR A 39 -0.81 -0.40 -2.63
C TYR A 39 -1.45 0.44 -1.54
N HIS A 40 -0.89 1.62 -1.28
CA HIS A 40 -1.50 2.57 -0.36
C HIS A 40 -1.50 3.99 -0.94
N LYS A 41 -2.47 4.79 -0.51
CA LYS A 41 -2.65 6.20 -0.86
C LYS A 41 -2.89 6.97 0.43
N THR A 42 -2.20 8.08 0.64
CA THR A 42 -2.44 8.93 1.82
C THR A 42 -2.52 10.39 1.42
N GLY A 43 -3.56 11.08 1.87
CA GLY A 43 -3.73 12.52 1.73
C GLY A 43 -4.92 12.97 2.55
N GLY A 44 -4.91 14.20 3.06
CA GLY A 44 -6.06 14.79 3.72
C GLY A 44 -6.46 14.06 5.00
N ARG A 45 -5.46 13.52 5.73
CA ARG A 45 -5.61 12.67 6.93
C ARG A 45 -6.35 11.35 6.70
N LEU A 46 -6.52 10.92 5.45
CA LEU A 46 -7.07 9.63 5.08
C LEU A 46 -5.99 8.76 4.44
N THR A 47 -5.92 7.50 4.85
CA THR A 47 -5.06 6.48 4.25
C THR A 47 -5.91 5.33 3.73
N GLU A 48 -5.81 5.05 2.43
CA GLU A 48 -6.36 3.86 1.77
C GLU A 48 -5.25 2.82 1.62
N VAL A 49 -5.53 1.55 1.93
CA VAL A 49 -4.65 0.42 1.63
C VAL A 49 -5.42 -0.68 0.92
N VAL A 50 -4.92 -1.12 -0.22
CA VAL A 50 -5.47 -2.22 -1.01
C VAL A 50 -4.51 -3.39 -0.94
N PHE A 51 -4.93 -4.52 -0.37
CA PHE A 51 -4.14 -5.74 -0.29
C PHE A 51 -4.31 -6.58 -1.56
N ARG A 52 -3.18 -6.93 -2.20
CA ARG A 52 -3.20 -7.74 -3.41
C ARG A 52 -3.49 -9.21 -3.07
N GLY A 53 -4.55 -9.75 -3.66
CA GLY A 53 -4.94 -11.16 -3.47
C GLY A 53 -5.53 -11.44 -2.09
N ALA A 54 -6.12 -10.43 -1.44
CA ALA A 54 -7.02 -10.61 -0.30
C ALA A 54 -8.48 -10.51 -0.78
N GLY A 55 -9.36 -11.29 -0.18
CA GLY A 55 -10.80 -11.21 -0.33
C GLY A 55 -11.43 -10.26 0.70
N HIS A 56 -12.63 -10.61 1.17
CA HIS A 56 -13.41 -9.74 2.06
C HIS A 56 -12.78 -9.59 3.45
N MET A 57 -12.19 -10.66 3.98
CA MET A 57 -11.58 -10.70 5.31
C MET A 57 -10.06 -10.62 5.18
N VAL A 58 -9.53 -9.40 5.02
CA VAL A 58 -8.10 -9.17 4.79
C VAL A 58 -7.19 -9.87 5.81
N PRO A 59 -7.45 -9.84 7.13
CA PRO A 59 -6.58 -10.54 8.10
C PRO A 59 -6.60 -12.07 7.96
N LEU A 60 -7.67 -12.65 7.39
CA LEU A 60 -7.75 -14.09 7.12
C LEU A 60 -6.86 -14.47 5.94
N ASP A 61 -6.93 -13.70 4.85
CA ASP A 61 -6.18 -14.00 3.62
C ASP A 61 -4.71 -13.56 3.66
N LYS A 62 -4.43 -12.47 4.39
CA LYS A 62 -3.13 -11.80 4.46
C LYS A 62 -2.77 -11.39 5.91
N PRO A 63 -2.63 -12.34 6.85
CA PRO A 63 -2.50 -12.05 8.28
C PRO A 63 -1.30 -11.15 8.62
N ALA A 64 -0.08 -11.53 8.21
CA ALA A 64 1.14 -10.81 8.54
C ALA A 64 1.19 -9.35 8.03
N PRO A 65 0.91 -9.05 6.74
CA PRO A 65 0.92 -7.66 6.28
C PRO A 65 -0.29 -6.85 6.81
N ALA A 66 -1.39 -7.50 7.18
CA ALA A 66 -2.53 -6.83 7.82
C ALA A 66 -2.21 -6.41 9.26
N GLU A 67 -1.59 -7.30 10.03
CA GLU A 67 -1.04 -6.98 11.35
C GLU A 67 -0.04 -5.81 11.27
N ASN A 68 0.87 -5.85 10.29
CA ASN A 68 1.85 -4.78 10.11
C ASN A 68 1.20 -3.42 9.82
N LEU A 69 0.14 -3.38 9.02
CA LEU A 69 -0.65 -2.18 8.76
C LEU A 69 -1.25 -1.63 10.07
N VAL A 70 -1.93 -2.48 10.84
CA VAL A 70 -2.59 -2.07 12.10
C VAL A 70 -1.56 -1.60 13.14
N ALA A 71 -0.46 -2.33 13.30
CA ALA A 71 0.61 -1.97 14.21
C ALA A 71 1.26 -0.64 13.83
N ARG A 72 1.50 -0.38 12.55
CA ARG A 72 2.06 0.90 12.08
C ARG A 72 1.09 2.04 12.29
N TRP A 73 -0.19 1.86 11.94
CA TRP A 73 -1.22 2.87 12.10
C TRP A 73 -1.37 3.33 13.56
N THR A 74 -1.52 2.37 14.47
CA THR A 74 -1.69 2.62 15.92
C THR A 74 -0.50 3.30 16.57
N HIS A 75 0.71 3.14 16.01
CA HIS A 75 1.94 3.78 16.50
C HIS A 75 2.34 5.00 15.68
N SER A 76 1.46 5.51 14.81
CA SER A 76 1.75 6.64 13.92
C SER A 76 3.03 6.47 13.08
N LYS A 77 3.33 5.22 12.70
CA LYS A 77 4.47 4.88 11.83
C LYS A 77 4.02 4.88 10.36
N PRO A 78 4.87 5.33 9.41
CA PRO A 78 4.53 5.31 7.99
C PRO A 78 4.45 3.87 7.44
N LEU A 79 3.54 3.62 6.48
CA LEU A 79 3.32 2.30 5.87
C LEU A 79 4.40 1.87 4.88
N SER A 80 4.88 2.81 4.06
CA SER A 80 6.12 2.66 3.30
C SER A 80 7.00 3.86 3.58
N ARG A 81 8.32 3.71 3.41
CA ARG A 81 9.15 4.91 3.24
C ARG A 81 8.61 5.65 2.02
N ARG A 82 8.49 6.99 2.11
CA ARG A 82 8.33 7.85 0.93
C ARG A 82 9.63 7.73 0.14
N TYR A 83 9.81 6.62 -0.57
CA TYR A 83 10.88 6.51 -1.53
C TYR A 83 10.56 7.56 -2.58
N GLY A 84 11.33 8.65 -2.58
CA GLY A 84 11.31 9.61 -3.67
C GLY A 84 11.46 8.83 -4.98
N LEU A 85 10.81 9.32 -6.03
CA LEU A 85 10.61 8.68 -7.34
C LEU A 85 11.88 8.10 -8.02
N LEU A 86 13.07 8.19 -7.44
CA LEU A 86 14.34 7.81 -8.04
C LEU A 86 15.34 7.19 -7.06
N GLU A 87 14.92 6.48 -6.01
CA GLU A 87 15.89 5.65 -5.30
C GLU A 87 16.09 4.34 -6.06
N GLY A 88 17.11 4.33 -6.92
CA GLY A 88 17.56 3.14 -7.66
C GLY A 88 17.86 1.92 -6.79
N SER A 89 17.89 2.07 -5.46
CA SER A 89 17.97 1.00 -4.47
C SER A 89 16.90 -0.08 -4.67
N TYR A 90 15.65 0.27 -4.97
CA TYR A 90 14.58 -0.72 -5.18
C TYR A 90 14.73 -1.50 -6.48
N ILE A 91 15.07 -0.83 -7.59
CA ILE A 91 15.31 -1.52 -8.87
C ILE A 91 16.52 -2.44 -8.73
N GLN A 92 17.59 -1.97 -8.08
CA GLN A 92 18.79 -2.77 -7.84
C GLN A 92 18.50 -3.95 -6.89
N GLU A 93 17.69 -3.77 -5.85
CA GLU A 93 17.29 -4.83 -4.92
C GLU A 93 16.33 -5.84 -5.57
N TYR A 94 15.37 -5.36 -6.39
CA TYR A 94 14.45 -6.19 -7.16
C TYR A 94 15.20 -7.01 -8.23
N ILE A 95 16.11 -6.37 -8.97
CA ILE A 95 16.97 -7.06 -9.94
C ILE A 95 17.83 -8.08 -9.21
N ARG A 96 18.54 -7.70 -8.14
CA ARG A 96 19.39 -8.60 -7.36
C ARG A 96 18.63 -9.83 -6.88
N ASN A 97 17.45 -9.64 -6.29
CA ASN A 97 16.66 -10.76 -5.78
C ASN A 97 16.07 -11.66 -6.88
N ASN A 98 15.77 -11.13 -8.07
CA ASN A 98 15.24 -11.93 -9.19
C ASN A 98 16.32 -12.50 -10.12
N THR A 99 17.53 -11.95 -10.14
CA THR A 99 18.64 -12.48 -10.96
C THR A 99 19.39 -13.61 -10.26
N ILE A 100 19.41 -13.66 -8.93
CA ILE A 100 20.00 -14.78 -8.17
C ILE A 100 19.24 -16.10 -8.38
N LEU A 101 17.97 -16.06 -8.80
CA LEU A 101 17.19 -17.26 -9.15
C LEU A 101 17.50 -17.84 -10.54
N HIS A 102 18.29 -17.15 -11.38
CA HIS A 102 18.60 -17.57 -12.75
C HIS A 102 20.05 -18.09 -12.94
N TYR A 103 20.83 -18.24 -11.86
CA TYR A 103 22.22 -18.71 -11.89
C TYR A 103 22.51 -19.86 -10.89
N LEU A 104 21.52 -20.74 -10.68
CA LEU A 104 21.67 -22.10 -10.15
C LEU A 104 20.85 -23.04 -11.03
#